data_AF-X0VWY1-F1
#
_entry.id   AF-X0VWY1-F1
#
_cell.length_a   1.000
_cell.length_b   1.000
_cell.length_c   1.000
_cell.angle_alpha   90.00
_cell.angle_beta   90.00
_cell.angle_gamma   90.00
#
_symmetry.space_group_name_H-M   'P 1'
#
loop_
_entity.id
_entity.type
_entity.pdbx_description
1 polymer ?
#
loop_
_entity_poly.entity_id
_entity_poly.type
_entity_poly.pdbx_seq_one_letter_code
_entity_poly.pdbx_strand_id
1 'polypeptide(L)'
;MWPKEFKFFQEFFDDFRLIFIFNTVKDYQNGLTFYDLKKYGNIPHSKIYRTMKALEEDGFLSMKKENLGIECGRPKHLFFLSERGEEKLSELRIKIAKIFEFIKLR
;
A
#
# COMPACT_ATOMS: atom_id res chain seq x y z
N MET A 1 1.32 20.87 24.19
CA MET A 1 0.15 20.37 23.44
C MET A 1 0.33 20.76 21.99
N TRP A 2 0.26 19.81 21.06
CA TRP A 2 0.32 20.13 19.62
C TRP A 2 -0.93 20.91 19.20
N PRO A 3 -0.84 21.82 18.21
CA PRO A 3 -2.01 22.55 17.70
C PRO A 3 -3.10 21.58 17.23
N LYS A 4 -4.39 21.96 17.35
CA LYS A 4 -5.53 21.13 16.90
C LYS A 4 -5.45 20.74 15.42
N GLU A 5 -4.71 21.49 14.61
CA GLU A 5 -4.50 21.26 13.18
C GLU A 5 -3.25 20.43 12.87
N PHE A 6 -2.53 19.97 13.91
CA PHE A 6 -1.31 19.19 13.73
C PHE A 6 -1.65 17.76 13.30
N LYS A 7 -1.74 17.55 11.99
CA LYS A 7 -2.03 16.26 11.34
C LYS A 7 -0.79 15.44 11.00
N PHE A 8 0.41 15.92 11.34
CA PHE A 8 1.67 15.29 10.95
C PHE A 8 1.73 13.80 11.27
N PHE A 9 1.40 13.38 12.49
CA PHE A 9 1.47 11.95 12.86
C PHE A 9 0.48 11.11 12.05
N GLN A 10 -0.72 11.63 11.81
CA GLN A 10 -1.72 10.94 10.99
C GLN A 10 -1.22 10.78 9.55
N GLU A 11 -0.75 11.87 8.93
CA GLU A 11 -0.19 11.85 7.57
C GLU A 11 1.04 10.93 7.48
N PHE A 12 1.92 10.95 8.47
CA PHE A 12 3.08 10.07 8.55
C PHE A 12 2.68 8.60 8.61
N PHE A 13 1.71 8.25 9.45
CA PHE A 13 1.21 6.87 9.54
C PHE A 13 0.53 6.42 8.24
N ASP A 14 -0.21 7.31 7.58
CA ASP A 14 -0.84 7.03 6.30
C ASP A 14 0.21 6.80 5.19
N ASP A 15 1.22 7.65 5.11
CA ASP A 15 2.35 7.49 4.18
C ASP A 15 3.11 6.18 4.43
N PHE A 16 3.42 5.88 5.69
CA PHE A 16 4.13 4.67 6.08
C PHE A 16 3.32 3.41 5.75
N ARG A 17 2.00 3.46 5.96
CA ARG A 17 1.08 2.39 5.58
C ARG A 17 1.06 2.17 4.07
N LEU A 18 1.07 3.23 3.27
CA LEU A 18 1.13 3.12 1.81
C LEU A 18 2.44 2.50 1.34
N ILE A 19 3.58 2.93 1.89
CA ILE A 19 4.89 2.31 1.61
C ILE A 19 4.85 0.80 1.89
N PHE A 20 4.28 0.42 3.03
CA PHE A 20 4.17 -1.00 3.40
C PHE A 20 3.36 -1.79 2.37
N ILE A 21 2.19 -1.29 1.98
CA ILE A 21 1.33 -1.95 0.98
C ILE A 21 2.04 -2.05 -0.37
N PHE A 22 2.63 -0.96 -0.87
CA PHE A 22 3.31 -0.97 -2.16
C PHE A 22 4.53 -1.88 -2.19
N ASN A 23 5.36 -1.87 -1.14
CA ASN A 23 6.47 -2.81 -1.03
C ASN A 23 5.99 -4.26 -1.01
N THR A 24 4.91 -4.54 -0.27
CA THR A 24 4.33 -5.89 -0.22
C THR A 24 3.82 -6.30 -1.60
N VAL A 25 3.07 -5.45 -2.31
CA VAL A 25 2.61 -5.76 -3.67
C VAL A 25 3.79 -5.99 -4.62
N LYS A 26 4.86 -5.20 -4.50
CA LYS A 26 6.06 -5.32 -5.33
C LYS A 26 6.85 -6.61 -5.09
N ASP A 27 6.89 -7.09 -3.86
CA ASP A 27 7.60 -8.33 -3.49
C ASP A 27 6.91 -9.60 -4.06
N TYR A 28 5.59 -9.52 -4.28
CA TYR A 28 4.80 -10.61 -4.86
C TYR A 28 4.79 -10.50 -6.39
N GLN A 29 5.81 -11.06 -7.04
CA GLN A 29 5.96 -11.05 -8.51
C GLN A 29 4.75 -11.63 -9.26
N ASN A 30 4.05 -12.59 -8.65
CA ASN A 30 2.85 -13.23 -9.22
C ASN A 30 1.55 -12.45 -8.97
N GLY A 31 1.64 -11.26 -8.37
CA GLY A 31 0.50 -10.47 -7.94
C GLY A 31 0.04 -10.84 -6.54
N LEU A 32 -0.52 -9.86 -5.84
CA LEU A 32 -0.93 -10.00 -4.46
C LEU A 32 -2.46 -10.07 -4.36
N THR A 33 -2.98 -11.00 -3.55
CA THR A 33 -4.41 -11.04 -3.23
C THR A 33 -4.72 -10.31 -1.92
N PHE A 34 -5.98 -9.92 -1.73
CA PHE A 34 -6.44 -9.36 -0.44
C PHE A 34 -6.13 -10.30 0.75
N TYR A 35 -6.09 -11.62 0.53
CA TYR A 35 -5.82 -12.62 1.57
C TYR A 35 -4.36 -12.62 2.01
N ASP A 36 -3.42 -12.32 1.11
CA ASP A 36 -2.00 -12.29 1.44
C ASP A 36 -1.68 -11.12 2.38
N LEU A 37 -2.37 -9.98 2.21
CA LEU A 37 -2.24 -8.83 3.12
C LEU A 37 -2.72 -9.12 4.56
N LYS A 38 -3.58 -10.12 4.75
CA LYS A 38 -4.02 -10.55 6.08
C LYS A 38 -2.86 -11.13 6.91
N LYS A 39 -1.83 -11.66 6.27
CA LYS A 39 -0.67 -12.27 6.96
C LYS A 39 0.19 -11.22 7.68
N TYR A 40 0.07 -9.95 7.30
CA TYR A 40 0.93 -8.87 7.79
C TYR A 40 0.38 -8.10 8.99
N GLY A 41 -0.77 -8.50 9.53
CA GLY A 41 -1.27 -7.95 10.79
C GLY A 41 -2.76 -8.18 11.01
N ASN A 42 -3.23 -7.69 12.16
CA ASN A 42 -4.63 -7.84 12.58
C ASN A 42 -5.52 -6.74 11.98
N ILE A 43 -5.43 -6.53 10.66
CA ILE A 43 -6.22 -5.52 9.95
C ILE A 43 -7.56 -6.15 9.51
N PRO A 44 -8.71 -5.51 9.78
CA PRO A 44 -10.00 -6.01 9.32
C PRO A 44 -10.04 -6.21 7.80
N HIS A 45 -10.57 -7.35 7.36
CA HIS A 45 -10.64 -7.70 5.94
C HIS A 45 -11.37 -6.64 5.09
N SER A 46 -12.47 -6.08 5.62
CA SER A 46 -13.20 -5.00 4.96
C SER A 46 -12.36 -3.74 4.76
N LYS A 47 -11.43 -3.44 5.67
CA LYS A 47 -10.51 -2.30 5.57
C LYS A 47 -9.44 -2.55 4.51
N ILE A 48 -8.89 -3.76 4.45
CA ILE A 48 -7.93 -4.15 3.40
C ILE A 48 -8.60 -4.03 2.02
N TYR A 49 -9.79 -4.59 1.86
CA TYR A 49 -10.54 -4.53 0.60
C TYR A 49 -10.79 -3.09 0.15
N ARG A 50 -11.32 -2.23 1.04
CA ARG A 50 -11.57 -0.83 0.74
C ARG A 50 -10.30 -0.08 0.34
N THR A 51 -9.19 -0.32 1.05
CA THR A 51 -7.91 0.34 0.74
C THR A 51 -7.36 -0.10 -0.61
N MET A 52 -7.32 -1.40 -0.89
CA MET A 52 -6.82 -1.90 -2.16
C MET A 52 -7.70 -1.46 -3.35
N LYS A 53 -9.02 -1.43 -3.16
CA LYS A 53 -9.94 -0.93 -4.18
C LYS A 53 -9.78 0.57 -4.43
N ALA A 54 -9.62 1.37 -3.37
CA ALA A 54 -9.33 2.81 -3.53
C ALA A 54 -8.00 3.02 -4.28
N LEU A 55 -6.96 2.24 -3.97
CA LEU A 55 -5.67 2.33 -4.65
C LEU A 55 -5.73 1.90 -6.13
N GLU A 56 -6.61 0.95 -6.47
CA GLU A 56 -6.91 0.58 -7.86
C GLU A 56 -7.66 1.72 -8.58
N GLU A 57 -8.70 2.28 -7.95
CA GLU A 57 -9.49 3.41 -8.49
C GLU A 57 -8.62 4.67 -8.69
N ASP A 58 -7.67 4.91 -7.79
CA ASP A 58 -6.68 5.99 -7.88
C ASP A 58 -5.58 5.71 -8.93
N GLY A 59 -5.54 4.51 -9.50
CA GLY A 59 -4.58 4.10 -10.52
C GLY A 59 -3.17 3.76 -10.00
N PHE A 60 -2.99 3.59 -8.69
CA PHE A 60 -1.73 3.14 -8.09
C PHE A 60 -1.55 1.62 -8.17
N LEU A 61 -2.64 0.88 -8.24
CA LEU A 61 -2.64 -0.56 -8.47
C LEU A 61 -3.30 -0.87 -9.81
N SER A 62 -2.82 -1.93 -10.46
CA SER A 62 -3.42 -2.50 -11.65
C SER A 62 -3.90 -3.91 -11.35
N MET A 63 -5.11 -4.25 -11.80
CA MET A 63 -5.65 -5.59 -11.73
C MET A 63 -5.52 -6.26 -13.10
N LYS A 64 -4.72 -7.32 -13.20
CA LYS A 64 -4.69 -8.13 -14.43
C LYS A 64 -5.85 -9.11 -14.40
N LYS A 65 -6.90 -8.84 -15.20
CA LYS A 65 -8.06 -9.73 -15.35
C LYS A 65 -7.71 -11.09 -15.96
N GLU A 66 -6.59 -11.18 -16.67
CA GLU A 66 -6.15 -12.39 -17.38
C GLU A 66 -5.55 -13.44 -16.46
N ASN A 67 -5.06 -13.05 -15.27
CA ASN A 67 -4.51 -13.97 -14.28
C ASN A 67 -5.55 -14.33 -13.22
N LEU A 68 -6.71 -14.83 -13.65
CA LEU A 68 -7.58 -15.60 -12.77
C LEU A 68 -6.89 -16.94 -12.51
N GLY A 69 -5.93 -16.97 -11.58
CA GLY A 69 -5.38 -18.23 -11.07
C GLY A 69 -6.53 -19.05 -10.50
N ILE A 70 -6.99 -20.05 -11.24
CA ILE A 70 -8.02 -20.99 -10.80
C ILE A 70 -7.35 -21.92 -9.78
N GLU A 71 -7.19 -21.45 -8.55
CA GLU A 71 -7.06 -22.34 -7.41
C GLU A 71 -8.47 -22.60 -6.87
N CYS A 72 -8.93 -23.84 -7.02
CA CYS A 72 -10.22 -24.30 -6.50
C CYS A 72 -11.45 -23.53 -7.00
N GLY A 73 -11.49 -23.11 -8.28
CA GLY A 73 -12.70 -22.58 -8.93
C GLY A 73 -13.14 -21.17 -8.50
N ARG A 74 -12.35 -20.46 -7.68
CA ARG A 74 -12.67 -19.09 -7.24
C ARG A 74 -11.76 -18.06 -7.93
N PRO A 75 -12.31 -17.01 -8.57
CA PRO A 75 -11.50 -15.97 -9.17
C PRO A 75 -10.65 -15.25 -8.11
N LYS A 76 -9.33 -15.25 -8.28
CA LYS A 76 -8.41 -14.43 -7.48
C LYS A 76 -8.19 -13.08 -8.18
N HIS A 77 -8.48 -12.00 -7.46
CA HIS A 77 -8.09 -10.65 -7.87
C HIS A 77 -6.64 -10.44 -7.50
N LEU A 78 -5.76 -10.44 -8.51
CA LEU A 78 -4.33 -10.19 -8.35
C LEU A 78 -4.03 -8.72 -8.65
N PHE A 79 -3.44 -8.05 -7.67
CA PHE A 79 -3.00 -6.67 -7.79
C PHE A 79 -1.51 -6.62 -8.08
N PHE A 80 -1.15 -5.71 -8.98
CA PHE A 80 0.21 -5.36 -9.33
C PHE A 80 0.39 -3.86 -9.12
N LEU A 81 1.60 -3.45 -8.73
CA LEU A 81 1.91 -2.02 -8.64
C LEU A 81 1.94 -1.44 -10.06
N SER A 82 1.23 -0.33 -10.28
CA SER A 82 1.27 0.38 -11.56
C SER A 82 2.54 1.24 -11.64
N GLU A 83 2.85 1.78 -12.83
CA GLU A 83 3.93 2.76 -13.00
C GLU A 83 3.73 3.98 -12.09
N ARG A 84 2.51 4.50 -12.03
CA ARG A 84 2.13 5.58 -11.09
C ARG A 84 2.29 5.18 -9.62
N GLY A 85 2.02 3.91 -9.29
CA GLY A 85 2.25 3.36 -7.95
C GLY A 85 3.74 3.30 -7.59
N GLU A 86 4.60 2.96 -8.53
CA GLU A 86 6.07 2.95 -8.37
C GLU A 86 6.61 4.37 -8.17
N GLU A 87 6.15 5.33 -8.98
CA GLU A 87 6.47 6.75 -8.80
C GLU A 87 6.07 7.23 -7.40
N LYS A 88 4.83 6.90 -6.99
CA LYS A 88 4.33 7.29 -5.68
C LYS A 88 5.14 6.66 -4.54
N LEU A 89 5.54 5.39 -4.68
CA LEU A 89 6.41 4.73 -3.72
C LEU A 89 7.76 5.43 -3.60
N SER A 90 8.34 5.88 -4.71
CA SER A 90 9.60 6.65 -4.72
C SER A 90 9.44 7.97 -3.96
N GLU A 91 8.38 8.73 -4.23
CA GLU A 91 8.07 9.98 -3.52
C GLU A 91 7.94 9.76 -2.00
N LEU A 92 7.19 8.74 -1.60
CA LEU A 92 6.95 8.42 -0.20
C LEU A 92 8.26 8.06 0.51
N ARG A 93 9.14 7.29 -0.14
CA ARG A 93 10.46 6.95 0.41
C ARG A 93 11.32 8.19 0.61
N ILE A 94 11.35 9.11 -0.35
CA ILE A 94 12.07 10.38 -0.23
C ILE A 94 11.49 11.22 0.92
N LYS A 95 10.17 11.31 1.01
CA LYS A 95 9.48 12.07 2.09
C LYS A 95 9.85 11.52 3.46
N ILE A 96 9.79 10.21 3.65
CA ILE A 96 10.13 9.55 4.92
C ILE A 96 11.63 9.67 5.24
N ALA A 97 12.51 9.57 4.24
CA ALA A 97 13.95 9.76 4.43
C ALA A 97 14.26 11.15 5.01
N LYS A 98 13.64 12.21 4.46
CA LYS A 98 13.79 13.58 4.99
C LYS A 98 13.33 13.70 6.44
N ILE A 99 12.26 13.01 6.83
CA ILE A 99 11.79 12.99 8.22
C ILE A 99 12.82 12.33 9.14
N PHE A 100 13.38 11.20 8.74
CA PHE A 100 14.43 10.53 9.51
C PHE A 100 15.74 11.32 9.56
N GLU A 101 16.12 11.99 8.47
CA GLU A 101 17.27 12.92 8.46
C GLU A 101 17.06 14.07 9.44
N PHE A 102 15.88 14.67 9.46
CA PHE A 102 15.53 15.71 10.44
C PHE A 102 15.63 15.22 11.89
N ILE A 103 15.18 13.99 12.16
CA ILE A 103 15.28 13.37 13.49
C ILE A 103 16.75 13.12 13.86
N LYS A 104 17.58 12.64 12.92
CA LYS A 104 18.99 12.30 13.16
C LYS A 104 19.88 13.51 13.40
N LEU A 105 19.54 14.67 12.83
CA LEU A 105 20.30 15.92 12.97
C LEU A 105 20.02 16.66 14.29
N ARG A 106 19.10 16.16 15.12
CA ARG A 106 18.81 16.69 16.46
C ARG A 106 19.14 15.66 17.53
#